data_AF-A0A0S9QR13-F1
#
_entry.id   AF-A0A0S9QR13-F1
#
_cell.length_a   1.000
_cell.length_b   1.000
_cell.length_c   1.000
_cell.angle_alpha   90.00
_cell.angle_beta   90.00
_cell.angle_gamma   90.00
#
_symmetry.space_group_name_H-M   'P 1'
#
loop_
_entity.id
_entity.type
_entity.pdbx_description
1 polymer ?
#
loop_
_entity_poly.entity_id
_entity_poly.type
_entity_poly.pdbx_seq_one_letter_code
_entity_poly.pdbx_strand_id
1 'polypeptide(L)' 'MLFEYTRRRSVRSPVTDAATFRVDRLKQAATRGAKTTDLSHLIDTSYNYHSARELRWHLAERFGMAPEAVALREHA' A
#
# COMPACT_ATOMS: atom_id res chain seq x y z
N MET A 1 -2.79 -2.31 12.45
CA MET A 1 -3.50 -1.27 11.67
C MET A 1 -3.89 -1.85 10.32
N LEU A 2 -5.13 -1.66 9.87
CA LEU A 2 -5.59 -2.12 8.56
C LEU A 2 -5.56 -0.96 7.56
N PHE A 3 -4.87 -1.16 6.46
CA PHE A 3 -4.88 -0.26 5.31
C PHE A 3 -5.57 -0.93 4.14
N GLU A 4 -6.31 -0.13 3.39
CA GLU A 4 -6.94 -0.53 2.15
C GLU A 4 -6.31 0.25 1.00
N TYR A 5 -5.99 -0.44 -0.09
CA TYR A 5 -5.36 0.19 -1.23
C TYR A 5 -6.04 -0.22 -2.54
N THR A 6 -6.08 0.71 -3.49
CA THR A 6 -6.53 0.43 -4.85
C THR A 6 -5.31 0.21 -5.73
N ARG A 7 -5.27 -0.99 -6.34
CA ARG A 7 -4.19 -1.37 -7.23
C ARG A 7 -4.38 -0.73 -8.59
N ARG A 8 -3.31 -0.11 -9.11
CA ARG A 8 -3.21 0.35 -10.49
C ARG A 8 -2.18 -0.46 -11.23
N ARG A 9 -2.53 -0.94 -12.43
CA ARG A 9 -1.60 -1.63 -13.32
C ARG A 9 -0.42 -0.73 -13.63
N SER A 10 0.79 -1.28 -13.57
CA SER A 10 2.02 -0.58 -13.91
C SER A 10 2.85 -1.36 -14.93
N VAL A 11 3.97 -0.78 -15.32
CA VAL A 11 4.98 -1.38 -16.20
C VAL A 11 5.64 -2.59 -15.54
N ARG A 12 6.21 -3.49 -16.35
CA ARG A 12 7.08 -4.54 -15.81
C ARG A 12 8.37 -3.94 -15.26
N SER A 13 8.95 -4.61 -14.27
CA SER A 13 10.23 -4.21 -13.72
C SER A 13 11.30 -4.25 -14.82
N PRO A 14 12.06 -3.16 -15.05
CA PRO A 14 13.11 -3.17 -16.07
C PRO A 14 14.30 -4.06 -15.70
N VAL A 15 14.42 -4.46 -14.43
CA VAL A 15 15.53 -5.26 -13.90
C VAL A 15 15.19 -6.75 -13.89
N THR A 16 13.95 -7.11 -13.56
CA THR A 16 13.55 -8.52 -13.34
C THR A 16 12.44 -9.00 -14.28
N ASP A 17 11.92 -8.13 -15.14
CA ASP A 17 10.72 -8.35 -15.98
C ASP A 17 9.47 -8.80 -15.20
N ALA A 18 9.48 -8.70 -13.87
CA ALA A 18 8.35 -9.08 -13.03
C ALA A 18 7.19 -8.10 -13.18
N ALA A 19 5.96 -8.60 -13.03
CA ALA A 19 4.77 -7.76 -12.97
C ALA A 19 4.80 -6.90 -11.71
N THR A 20 4.64 -5.58 -11.86
CA THR A 20 4.56 -4.64 -10.74
C THR A 20 3.17 -4.01 -10.68
N PHE A 21 2.92 -3.24 -9.61
CA PHE A 21 1.75 -2.39 -9.51
C PHE A 21 2.08 -1.08 -8.81
N ARG A 22 1.26 -0.07 -9.07
CA ARG A 22 1.24 1.19 -8.32
C ARG A 22 0.03 1.21 -7.40
N VAL A 23 0.11 2.03 -6.37
CA VAL A 23 -1.02 2.31 -5.49
C VAL A 23 -1.65 3.62 -5.94
N ASP A 24 -2.91 3.58 -6.37
CA ASP A 24 -3.66 4.78 -6.80
C ASP A 24 -4.25 5.52 -5.60
N ARG A 25 -4.82 4.76 -4.66
CA ARG A 25 -5.35 5.26 -3.39
C ARG A 25 -4.93 4.37 -2.25
N LEU A 26 -4.65 4.99 -1.11
CA LEU A 26 -4.34 4.34 0.15
C LEU A 26 -5.18 4.97 1.25
N LYS A 27 -5.92 4.16 2.01
CA LYS A 27 -6.73 4.62 3.13
C LYS A 27 -6.53 3.75 4.36
N GLN A 28 -6.56 4.36 5.53
CA GLN A 28 -6.65 3.60 6.79
C GLN A 28 -8.10 3.17 6.99
N ALA A 29 -8.33 1.87 7.16
CA ALA A 29 -9.66 1.35 7.42
C ALA A 29 -10.19 1.88 8.76
N ALA A 30 -11.45 2.32 8.75
CA ALA A 30 -12.16 2.72 9.94
C ALA A 30 -12.28 1.54 10.91
N THR A 31 -11.81 1.70 12.14
CA THR A 31 -12.26 0.88 13.27
C THR A 31 -13.61 1.42 13.76
N ARG A 32 -14.45 0.57 14.38
CA ARG A 32 -15.85 0.88 14.72
C ARG A 32 -16.00 2.28 15.36
N GLY A 33 -16.61 3.22 14.61
CA GLY A 33 -16.85 4.60 15.02
C GLY A 33 -15.86 5.66 14.50
N ALA A 34 -14.74 5.27 13.89
CA ALA A 34 -13.77 6.17 13.28
C ALA A 34 -14.07 6.41 11.79
N LYS A 35 -13.67 7.57 11.26
CA LYS A 35 -13.72 7.85 9.82
C LYS A 35 -12.55 7.18 9.11
N THR A 36 -12.77 6.79 7.85
CA THR A 36 -11.69 6.39 6.94
C THR A 36 -10.82 7.61 6.64
N THR A 37 -9.50 7.47 6.80
CA THR A 37 -8.54 8.54 6.52
C THR A 37 -7.80 8.23 5.22
N ASP A 38 -7.81 9.18 4.28
CA ASP A 38 -6.99 9.09 3.07
C ASP A 38 -5.52 9.40 3.39
N LEU A 39 -4.65 8.46 3.02
CA LEU A 39 -3.22 8.47 3.30
C LEU A 39 -2.40 8.35 2.01
N SER A 40 -3.04 8.53 0.85
CA SER A 40 -2.38 8.45 -0.46
C SER A 40 -1.20 9.42 -0.59
N HIS A 41 -1.26 10.56 0.09
CA HIS A 41 -0.20 11.57 0.11
C HIS A 41 1.06 11.16 0.91
N LEU A 42 1.00 10.08 1.70
CA LEU A 42 2.13 9.60 2.50
C LEU A 42 3.01 8.58 1.76
N ILE A 43 2.58 8.16 0.57
CA ILE A 43 3.34 7.28 -0.30
C ILE A 43 3.58 7.95 -1.64
N ASP A 44 4.66 7.56 -2.30
CA ASP A 44 4.85 7.88 -3.71
C ASP A 44 3.94 6.97 -4.56
N THR A 45 2.92 7.54 -5.18
CA THR A 45 1.98 6.82 -6.05
C THR A 45 2.59 6.44 -7.41
N SER A 46 3.77 6.97 -7.74
CA SER A 46 4.54 6.57 -8.93
C SER A 46 5.41 5.33 -8.70
N TYR A 47 5.62 4.94 -7.43
CA TYR A 47 6.46 3.82 -7.06
C TYR A 47 5.88 2.46 -7.50
N ASN A 48 6.70 1.64 -8.12
CA ASN A 48 6.33 0.33 -8.63
C ASN A 48 6.61 -0.76 -7.60
N TYR A 49 5.58 -1.23 -6.91
CA TYR A 49 5.67 -2.34 -5.98
C TYR A 49 5.68 -3.68 -6.73
N HIS A 50 6.59 -4.55 -6.35
CA HIS A 50 6.71 -5.92 -6.86
C HIS A 50 5.76 -6.87 -6.12
N SER A 51 5.31 -6.52 -4.91
CA SER A 51 4.37 -7.34 -4.15
C SER A 51 3.63 -6.55 -3.06
N ALA A 52 2.49 -7.07 -2.59
CA ALA A 52 1.80 -6.53 -1.42
C ALA A 52 2.66 -6.61 -0.14
N ARG A 53 3.59 -7.58 -0.08
CA ARG A 53 4.57 -7.66 1.01
C ARG A 53 5.49 -6.44 1.02
N GLU A 54 5.97 -6.00 -0.13
CA GLU A 54 6.80 -4.79 -0.24
C GLU A 54 6.03 -3.54 0.21
N LEU A 55 4.78 -3.39 -0.22
CA LEU A 55 3.90 -2.31 0.26
C LEU A 55 3.75 -2.35 1.79
N ARG A 56 3.60 -3.54 2.39
CA ARG A 56 3.51 -3.70 3.85
C ARG A 56 4.74 -3.18 4.55
N TRP A 57 5.93 -3.54 4.07
CA TRP A 57 7.20 -3.07 4.64
C TRP A 57 7.33 -1.55 4.53
N HIS A 58 7.06 -0.98 3.36
CA HIS A 58 7.14 0.47 3.17
C HIS A 58 6.20 1.22 4.13
N LEU A 59 4.96 0.74 4.32
CA LEU A 59 4.04 1.36 5.27
C LEU A 59 4.51 1.18 6.72
N ALA A 60 5.02 0.01 7.08
CA ALA A 60 5.57 -0.24 8.41
C ALA A 60 6.70 0.75 8.74
N GLU A 61 7.63 0.98 7.80
CA GLU A 61 8.68 1.99 7.96
C GLU A 61 8.12 3.41 8.07
N ARG A 62 7.16 3.79 7.21
CA ARG A 62 6.55 5.13 7.22
C ARG A 62 5.82 5.46 8.51
N PHE A 63 5.18 4.47 9.14
CA PHE A 63 4.42 4.66 10.38
C PHE A 63 5.19 4.24 11.64
N GLY A 64 6.46 3.83 11.52
CA GLY A 64 7.26 3.38 12.66
C GLY A 64 6.69 2.14 13.36
N MET A 65 6.09 1.22 12.60
CA MET A 65 5.44 0.01 13.11
C MET A 65 6.20 -1.24 12.70
N ALA A 66 5.96 -2.35 13.41
CA ALA A 66 6.38 -3.67 12.94
C ALA A 66 5.55 -4.09 11.69
N PRO A 67 6.14 -4.75 10.69
CA PRO A 67 5.43 -5.21 9.50
C PRO A 67 4.21 -6.08 9.81
N GLU A 68 4.30 -6.92 10.83
CA GLU A 68 3.23 -7.81 11.29
C GLU A 68 2.03 -7.03 11.84
N ALA A 69 2.27 -5.80 12.33
CA ALA A 69 1.22 -4.90 12.77
C ALA A 69 0.51 -4.20 11.59
N VAL A 70 0.98 -4.36 10.34
CA VAL A 70 0.40 -3.77 9.13
C VAL A 70 -0.40 -4.82 8.36
N ALA A 71 -1.73 -4.74 8.46
CA ALA A 71 -2.66 -5.51 7.65
C ALA A 71 -3.00 -4.73 6.38
N LEU A 72 -3.04 -5.41 5.23
CA LEU A 72 -3.38 -4.84 3.93
C LEU A 72 -4.58 -5.55 3.34
N ARG A 73 -5.49 -4.77 2.74
CA ARG A 73 -6.59 -5.27 1.92
C ARG A 73 -6.61 -4.53 0.59
N GLU A 74 -6.63 -5.29 -0.50
CA GLU A 74 -6.85 -4.71 -1.82
C GLU A 74 -8.34 -4.40 -1.99
N HIS A 75 -8.67 -3.18 -2.41
CA HIS A 75 -10.02 -2.77 -2.73
C HIS A 75 -10.20 -2.81 -4.24
N ALA A 76 -11.04 -3.72 -4.71
CA ALA A 76 -11.43 -3.86 -6.11
C ALA A 76 -12.20 -2.63 -6.61
#